data_AF-A0A660SH58-F1
#
_entry.id   AF-A0A660SH58-F1
#
_cell.length_a   1.000
_cell.length_b   1.000
_cell.length_c   1.000
_cell.angle_alpha   90.00
_cell.angle_beta   90.00
_cell.angle_gamma   90.00
#
_symmetry.space_group_name_H-M   'P 1'
#
loop_
_entity.id
_entity.type
_entity.pdbx_description
1 polymer ?
#
loop_
_entity_poly.entity_id
_entity_poly.type
_entity_poly.pdbx_seq_one_letter_code
_entity_poly.pdbx_strand_id
1 'polypeptide(L)'
;MVAQLIILSLFLNTTQIYIVKPKKETQFREDKFIVNMGIKLYQNTISKQQGEVCVFEPSCSHFAQQAVSKYGLKGILMAIDRLERCNGTAWRYANRYYPVVETKNRGYKLKDLPEWYE
;
A
#
# COMPACT_ATOMS: atom_id res chain seq x y z
N MET A 1 -14.60 14.11 54.59
CA MET A 1 -14.88 12.82 53.92
C MET A 1 -15.48 12.99 52.53
N VAL A 2 -16.66 13.61 52.35
CA VAL A 2 -17.30 13.78 51.03
C VAL A 2 -16.46 14.62 50.05
N ALA A 3 -15.83 15.72 50.52
CA ALA A 3 -14.97 16.56 49.69
C ALA A 3 -13.70 15.85 49.17
N GLN A 4 -13.12 14.94 49.96
CA GLN A 4 -11.94 14.15 49.56
C GLN A 4 -12.30 13.12 48.49
N LEU A 5 -13.52 12.57 48.51
CA LEU A 5 -14.02 11.65 47.49
C LEU A 5 -14.30 12.36 46.15
N ILE A 6 -14.77 13.61 46.18
CA ILE A 6 -14.99 14.43 44.96
C ILE A 6 -13.66 14.84 44.33
N ILE A 7 -12.66 15.24 45.13
CA ILE A 7 -11.34 15.60 44.61
C ILE A 7 -10.66 14.39 43.99
N LEU A 8 -10.76 13.20 44.61
CA LEU A 8 -10.18 11.96 44.07
C LEU A 8 -10.87 11.51 42.77
N SER A 9 -12.20 11.67 42.65
CA SER A 9 -12.91 11.32 41.41
C SER A 9 -12.61 12.29 40.27
N LEU A 10 -12.43 13.58 40.54
CA LEU A 10 -11.96 14.56 39.56
C LEU A 10 -10.50 14.28 39.13
N PHE A 11 -9.65 13.85 40.06
CA PHE A 11 -8.27 13.44 39.77
C PHE A 11 -8.22 12.17 38.89
N LEU A 12 -9.03 11.15 39.20
CA LEU A 12 -9.08 9.92 38.41
C LEU A 12 -9.69 10.17 37.02
N ASN A 13 -10.70 11.04 36.91
CA ASN A 13 -11.33 11.35 35.61
C ASN A 13 -10.40 12.16 34.69
N THR A 14 -9.56 13.03 35.26
CA THR A 14 -8.53 13.75 34.49
C THR A 14 -7.42 12.82 34.01
N THR A 15 -7.02 11.81 34.79
CA THR A 15 -5.99 10.84 34.34
C THR A 15 -6.41 9.99 33.13
N GLN A 16 -7.71 9.69 32.96
CA GLN A 16 -8.21 8.93 31.80
C GLN A 16 -8.08 9.72 30.49
N ILE A 17 -8.19 11.06 30.56
CA ILE A 17 -8.10 11.96 29.39
C ILE A 17 -6.65 12.08 28.90
N TYR A 18 -5.65 11.89 29.76
CA TYR A 18 -4.23 11.96 29.36
C TYR A 18 -3.72 10.71 28.63
N ILE A 19 -4.47 9.58 28.62
CA ILE A 19 -4.11 8.40 27.81
C ILE A 19 -4.76 8.49 26.43
N VAL A 20 -4.58 9.62 25.74
CA VAL A 20 -4.74 9.66 24.29
C VAL A 20 -3.56 8.87 23.71
N LYS A 21 -3.84 7.68 23.17
CA LYS A 21 -2.85 6.89 22.41
C LYS A 21 -2.19 7.82 21.39
N PRO A 22 -0.84 7.85 21.30
CA PRO A 22 -0.17 8.67 20.31
C PRO A 22 -0.68 8.26 18.93
N LYS A 23 -1.29 9.22 18.23
CA LYS A 23 -1.62 9.10 16.82
C LYS A 23 -0.30 8.74 16.14
N LYS A 24 -0.22 7.54 15.55
CA LYS A 24 0.98 7.04 14.86
C LYS A 24 1.41 8.14 13.90
N GLU A 25 2.45 8.86 14.29
CA GLU A 25 3.01 9.97 13.53
C GLU A 25 3.36 9.35 12.18
N THR A 26 2.62 9.73 11.15
CA THR A 26 2.96 9.38 9.78
C THR A 26 4.20 10.17 9.46
N GLN A 27 5.34 9.66 9.93
CA GLN A 27 6.66 10.20 9.69
C GLN A 27 6.77 10.37 8.19
N PHE A 28 6.82 11.64 7.77
CA PHE A 28 6.99 12.03 6.39
C PHE A 28 8.39 11.55 6.00
N ARG A 29 8.46 10.31 5.52
CA ARG A 29 9.72 9.69 5.19
C ARG A 29 10.03 10.05 3.74
N GLU A 30 11.08 10.84 3.56
CA GLU A 30 11.58 11.31 2.25
C GLU A 30 11.81 10.15 1.26
N ASP A 31 12.10 8.94 1.78
CA ASP A 31 12.27 7.70 1.01
C ASP A 31 11.06 7.40 0.10
N LYS A 32 9.83 7.65 0.57
CA LYS A 32 8.61 7.44 -0.23
C LYS A 32 8.47 8.46 -1.34
N PHE A 33 8.92 9.70 -1.12
CA PHE A 33 8.73 10.80 -2.06
C PHE A 33 9.55 10.59 -3.32
N ILE A 34 10.84 10.29 -3.18
CA ILE A 34 11.75 10.10 -4.32
C ILE A 34 11.33 8.90 -5.16
N VAL A 35 11.02 7.77 -4.52
CA VAL A 35 10.60 6.55 -5.25
C VAL A 35 9.26 6.77 -5.96
N ASN A 36 8.27 7.37 -5.30
CA ASN A 36 7.01 7.68 -5.95
C ASN A 36 7.16 8.70 -7.09
N MET A 37 8.06 9.68 -6.97
CA MET A 37 8.38 10.62 -8.05
C MET A 37 8.95 9.86 -9.26
N GLY A 38 9.91 8.96 -9.05
CA GLY A 38 10.47 8.12 -10.11
C GLY A 38 9.41 7.24 -10.78
N ILE A 39 8.53 6.61 -10.00
CA ILE A 39 7.42 5.80 -10.54
C ILE A 39 6.48 6.65 -11.39
N LYS A 40 6.10 7.85 -10.93
CA LYS A 40 5.25 8.77 -11.71
C LYS A 40 5.93 9.23 -13.00
N LEU A 41 7.23 9.51 -12.96
CA LEU A 41 7.99 9.86 -14.16
C LEU A 41 7.95 8.71 -15.17
N TYR A 42 8.20 7.48 -14.72
CA TYR A 42 8.09 6.27 -15.55
C TYR A 42 6.70 6.11 -16.16
N GLN A 43 5.64 6.25 -15.36
CA GLN A 43 4.25 6.16 -15.83
C GLN A 43 3.94 7.21 -16.90
N ASN A 44 4.50 8.42 -16.76
CA ASN A 44 4.21 9.54 -17.65
C ASN A 44 5.03 9.55 -18.94
N THR A 45 6.19 8.87 -18.98
CA THR A 45 7.12 8.87 -20.13
C THR A 45 7.22 7.51 -20.79
N ILE A 46 7.72 6.51 -20.09
CA ILE A 46 8.06 5.18 -20.62
C ILE A 46 6.80 4.32 -20.78
N SER A 47 5.93 4.30 -19.77
CA SER A 47 4.74 3.44 -19.77
C SER A 47 3.79 3.76 -20.93
N LYS A 48 3.68 5.03 -21.34
CA LYS A 48 2.84 5.44 -22.48
C LYS A 48 3.34 4.89 -23.81
N GLN A 49 4.66 4.71 -23.93
CA GLN A 49 5.28 4.20 -25.16
C GLN A 49 5.23 2.68 -25.25
N GLN A 50 5.28 1.98 -24.10
CA GLN A 50 5.26 0.51 -24.05
C GLN A 50 3.87 -0.10 -24.29
N GLY A 51 2.79 0.65 -24.09
CA GLY A 51 1.44 0.12 -24.21
C GLY A 51 1.08 -0.90 -23.12
N GLU A 52 0.08 -1.74 -23.41
CA GLU A 52 -0.57 -2.62 -22.45
C GLU A 52 0.10 -4.00 -22.30
N VAL A 53 1.28 -4.04 -21.66
CA VAL A 53 2.09 -5.26 -21.52
C VAL A 53 1.91 -5.98 -20.18
N CYS A 54 1.44 -5.30 -19.14
CA CYS A 54 1.35 -5.86 -17.79
C CYS A 54 0.22 -6.89 -17.69
N VAL A 55 0.53 -8.09 -17.17
CA VAL A 55 -0.44 -9.19 -16.97
C VAL A 55 -1.31 -9.02 -15.73
N PHE A 56 -0.87 -8.20 -14.78
CA PHE A 56 -1.57 -7.97 -13.51
C PHE A 56 -2.46 -6.72 -13.51
N GLU A 57 -3.44 -6.75 -12.60
CA GLU A 57 -4.27 -5.63 -12.16
C GLU A 57 -4.18 -5.44 -10.62
N PRO A 58 -3.82 -4.25 -10.11
CA PRO A 58 -3.32 -3.09 -10.84
C PRO A 58 -2.00 -3.41 -11.57
N SER A 59 -1.62 -2.57 -12.54
CA SER A 59 -0.34 -2.73 -13.25
C SER A 59 0.85 -2.69 -12.29
N CYS A 60 1.99 -3.29 -12.65
CA CYS A 60 3.17 -3.35 -11.76
C CYS A 60 3.64 -1.97 -11.29
N SER A 61 3.55 -0.94 -12.12
CA SER A 61 3.89 0.43 -11.72
C SER A 61 2.90 1.02 -10.71
N HIS A 62 1.60 0.73 -10.86
CA HIS A 62 0.56 1.16 -9.92
C HIS A 62 0.63 0.38 -8.61
N PHE A 63 0.89 -0.93 -8.68
CA PHE A 63 1.19 -1.75 -7.52
C PHE A 63 2.40 -1.22 -6.76
N ALA A 64 3.51 -0.92 -7.45
CA ALA A 64 4.71 -0.37 -6.84
C ALA A 64 4.42 0.95 -6.12
N GLN A 65 3.65 1.85 -6.75
CA GLN A 65 3.23 3.10 -6.15
C GLN A 65 2.41 2.89 -4.87
N GLN A 66 1.42 1.99 -4.90
CA GLN A 66 0.59 1.65 -3.75
C GLN A 66 1.43 1.03 -2.62
N ALA A 67 2.26 0.04 -2.96
CA ALA A 67 3.11 -0.70 -2.03
C ALA A 67 4.13 0.21 -1.35
N VAL A 68 4.84 1.07 -2.09
CA VAL A 68 5.82 2.03 -1.54
C VAL A 68 5.12 3.07 -0.66
N SER A 69 3.98 3.60 -1.12
CA SER A 69 3.22 4.59 -0.34
C SER A 69 2.78 4.01 1.00
N LYS A 70 2.34 2.75 1.03
CA LYS A 70 1.84 2.09 2.23
C LYS A 70 2.96 1.53 3.12
N TYR A 71 3.94 0.84 2.55
CA TYR A 71 4.96 0.07 3.29
C TYR A 71 6.39 0.61 3.21
N GLY A 72 6.66 1.70 2.49
CA GLY A 72 8.01 2.27 2.37
C GLY A 72 8.99 1.31 1.69
N LEU A 73 10.16 1.07 2.30
CA LEU A 73 11.18 0.14 1.78
C LEU A 73 10.68 -1.29 1.57
N LYS A 74 9.81 -1.81 2.46
CA LYS A 74 9.15 -3.12 2.25
C LYS A 74 8.35 -3.11 0.93
N GLY A 75 7.73 -1.97 0.60
CA GLY A 75 7.00 -1.79 -0.64
C GLY A 75 7.88 -1.84 -1.89
N ILE A 76 9.15 -1.44 -1.79
CA ILE A 76 10.13 -1.59 -2.89
C ILE A 76 10.41 -3.07 -3.12
N LEU A 77 10.67 -3.84 -2.05
CA LEU A 77 10.91 -5.28 -2.15
C LEU A 77 9.69 -6.02 -2.75
N MET A 78 8.48 -5.64 -2.33
CA MET A 78 7.23 -6.18 -2.91
C MET A 78 7.10 -5.86 -4.39
N ALA A 79 7.49 -4.65 -4.81
CA ALA A 79 7.45 -4.26 -6.21
C ALA A 79 8.46 -5.05 -7.05
N ILE A 80 9.66 -5.29 -6.53
CA ILE A 80 10.71 -6.09 -7.18
C ILE A 80 10.23 -7.54 -7.37
N ASP A 81 9.75 -8.19 -6.30
CA ASP A 81 9.18 -9.55 -6.38
C ASP A 81 8.08 -9.65 -7.45
N ARG A 82 7.18 -8.66 -7.48
CA ARG A 82 6.11 -8.66 -8.48
C ARG A 82 6.63 -8.50 -9.91
N LEU A 83 7.68 -7.69 -10.12
CA LEU A 83 8.28 -7.52 -11.45
C LEU A 83 8.86 -8.83 -11.98
N GLU A 84 9.49 -9.64 -11.12
CA GLU A 84 10.00 -10.97 -11.49
C GLU A 84 8.88 -11.92 -11.92
N ARG A 85 7.73 -11.85 -11.24
CA ARG A 85 6.52 -12.63 -11.58
C ARG A 85 5.77 -12.08 -12.80
N CYS A 86 5.98 -10.82 -13.18
CA CYS A 86 5.24 -10.15 -14.25
C CYS A 86 5.72 -10.55 -15.64
N ASN A 87 5.30 -11.73 -16.07
CA ASN A 87 5.54 -12.22 -17.43
C ASN A 87 4.42 -13.19 -17.85
N GLY A 88 4.49 -13.71 -19.08
CA GLY A 88 3.46 -14.60 -19.62
C GLY A 88 3.23 -15.88 -18.82
N THR A 89 4.22 -16.36 -18.06
CA THR A 89 4.08 -17.57 -17.23
C THR A 89 3.15 -17.37 -16.03
N ALA A 90 2.90 -16.12 -15.61
CA ALA A 90 1.99 -15.81 -14.52
C ALA A 90 0.58 -16.37 -14.73
N TRP A 91 0.14 -16.48 -15.99
CA TRP A 91 -1.16 -17.05 -16.35
C TRP A 91 -1.35 -18.50 -15.92
N ARG A 92 -0.26 -19.25 -15.69
CA ARG A 92 -0.33 -20.62 -15.14
C ARG A 92 -0.89 -20.68 -13.72
N TYR A 93 -0.93 -19.53 -13.03
CA TYR A 93 -1.41 -19.39 -11.67
C TYR A 93 -2.81 -18.74 -11.59
N ALA A 94 -3.45 -18.49 -12.74
CA ALA A 94 -4.80 -17.99 -12.84
C ALA A 94 -5.79 -18.93 -12.11
N ASN A 95 -6.67 -18.35 -11.30
CA ASN A 95 -7.66 -19.02 -10.46
C ASN A 95 -7.10 -20.02 -9.43
N ARG A 96 -5.76 -20.14 -9.32
CA ARG A 96 -5.09 -20.92 -8.27
C ARG A 96 -4.51 -20.03 -7.19
N TYR A 97 -3.77 -19.01 -7.60
CA TYR A 97 -3.18 -18.01 -6.70
C TYR A 97 -3.74 -16.62 -6.98
N TYR A 98 -3.97 -16.28 -8.25
CA TYR A 98 -4.53 -14.98 -8.64
C TYR A 98 -5.93 -15.15 -9.21
N PRO A 99 -6.96 -14.51 -8.62
CA PRO A 99 -8.26 -14.42 -9.25
C PRO A 99 -8.16 -13.61 -10.54
N VAL A 100 -8.86 -14.07 -11.58
CA VAL A 100 -8.93 -13.37 -12.88
C VAL A 100 -10.03 -12.31 -12.80
N VAL A 101 -9.70 -11.08 -13.21
CA VAL A 101 -10.65 -9.96 -13.27
C VAL A 101 -10.68 -9.38 -14.67
N GLU A 102 -11.86 -8.94 -15.10
CA GLU A 102 -11.99 -8.15 -16.32
C GLU A 102 -11.76 -6.67 -16.01
N THR A 103 -10.92 -6.04 -16.82
CA THR A 103 -10.53 -4.64 -16.67
C THR A 103 -10.96 -3.85 -17.90
N LYS A 104 -11.58 -2.69 -17.67
CA LYS A 104 -12.05 -1.81 -18.74
C LYS A 104 -10.87 -1.41 -19.63
N ASN A 105 -10.98 -1.65 -20.94
CA ASN A 105 -9.97 -1.36 -21.97
C ASN A 105 -8.65 -2.14 -21.86
N ARG A 106 -8.53 -3.09 -20.91
CA ARG A 106 -7.31 -3.89 -20.70
C ARG A 106 -7.58 -5.40 -20.71
N GLY A 107 -8.85 -5.82 -20.78
CA GLY A 107 -9.27 -7.21 -20.90
C GLY A 107 -9.10 -7.99 -19.60
N TYR A 108 -8.94 -9.31 -19.69
CA TYR A 108 -8.70 -10.15 -18.50
C TYR A 108 -7.29 -9.94 -17.96
N LYS A 109 -7.19 -9.80 -16.64
CA LYS A 109 -5.93 -9.61 -15.90
C LYS A 109 -5.93 -10.45 -14.62
N LEU A 110 -4.73 -10.73 -14.12
CA LEU A 110 -4.53 -11.39 -12.83
C LEU A 110 -4.60 -10.34 -11.72
N LYS A 111 -5.54 -10.47 -10.78
CA LYS A 111 -5.62 -9.54 -9.65
C LYS A 111 -4.57 -9.90 -8.61
N ASP A 112 -3.75 -8.92 -8.23
CA ASP A 112 -2.75 -9.09 -7.19
C ASP A 112 -2.55 -7.74 -6.49
N LEU A 113 -2.93 -7.66 -5.22
CA LEU A 113 -3.03 -6.41 -4.45
C LEU A 113 -1.93 -6.33 -3.37
N PRO A 114 -1.35 -5.14 -3.12
CA PRO A 114 -0.33 -4.99 -2.08
C PRO A 114 -0.85 -5.35 -0.68
N GLU A 115 -2.16 -5.28 -0.47
CA GLU A 115 -2.83 -5.66 0.78
C GLU A 115 -2.70 -7.15 1.13
N TRP A 116 -2.39 -8.01 0.15
CA TRP A 116 -2.32 -9.46 0.38
C TRP A 116 -1.03 -9.93 1.06
N TYR A 117 -0.07 -9.01 1.25
CA TYR A 117 1.26 -9.29 1.80
C TYR A 117 1.55 -8.48 3.07
N GLU A 118 0.50 -7.94 3.71
CA GLU A 118 0.58 -7.16 4.95
C GLU A 118 1.09 -7.97 6.14
#